data_AF-A0A4R5FAR0-F1
#
_entry.id   AF-A0A4R5FAR0-F1
#
_cell.length_a   1.000
_cell.length_b   1.000
_cell.length_c   1.000
_cell.angle_alpha   90.00
_cell.angle_beta   90.00
_cell.angle_gamma   90.00
#
_symmetry.space_group_name_H-M   'P 1'
#
loop_
_entity.id
_entity.type
_entity.pdbx_description
1 polymer ?
#
loop_
_entity_poly.entity_id
_entity_poly.type
_entity_poly.pdbx_seq_one_letter_code
_entity_poly.pdbx_strand_id
1 'polypeptide(L)'
;MDEFFCKTRLFWAITRIIFSILTLIDIFAKIGDNYRYTAIESIYNFLFFIYAVLLFIIGINEIREKETNTSLLFITGITSMIFSVLIVALTMNHLKSGYFLLLFLNFAWMILVGLKDILGNHFYVEE
;
A
#
# COMPACT_ATOMS: atom_id res chain seq x y z
N MET A 1 0.85 11.71 20.63
CA MET A 1 0.29 11.17 19.37
C MET A 1 0.51 9.66 19.29
N ASP A 2 1.47 9.18 20.09
CA ASP A 2 1.96 7.79 20.20
C ASP A 2 0.90 6.82 20.71
N GLU A 3 0.04 7.26 21.64
CA GLU A 3 -1.07 6.46 22.15
C GLU A 3 -2.10 6.08 21.06
N PHE A 4 -2.36 6.97 20.10
CA PHE A 4 -3.29 6.70 19.00
C PHE A 4 -2.69 5.71 18.00
N PHE A 5 -1.42 5.88 17.63
CA PHE A 5 -0.72 4.96 16.73
C PHE A 5 -0.50 3.59 17.35
N CYS A 6 -0.22 3.52 18.65
CA CYS A 6 -0.12 2.25 19.38
C CYS A 6 -1.48 1.53 19.45
N LYS A 7 -2.56 2.26 19.76
CA LYS A 7 -3.95 1.71 19.77
C LYS A 7 -4.45 1.28 18.39
N THR A 8 -3.98 1.92 17.31
CA THR A 8 -4.39 1.60 15.92
C THR A 8 -3.39 0.71 15.17
N ARG A 9 -2.25 0.34 15.78
CA ARG A 9 -1.20 -0.48 15.15
C ARG A 9 -1.75 -1.76 14.53
N LEU A 10 -2.58 -2.50 15.27
CA LEU A 10 -3.16 -3.75 14.79
C LEU A 10 -4.05 -3.54 13.55
N PHE A 11 -4.83 -2.45 13.53
CA PHE A 11 -5.67 -2.10 12.37
C PHE A 11 -4.82 -1.81 11.13
N TRP A 12 -3.75 -1.02 11.27
CA TRP A 12 -2.84 -0.73 10.17
C TRP A 12 -2.13 -1.97 9.66
N ALA A 13 -1.66 -2.82 10.56
CA ALA A 13 -1.00 -4.06 10.22
C ALA A 13 -1.91 -5.02 9.44
N ILE A 14 -3.13 -5.25 9.93
CA ILE A 14 -4.11 -6.14 9.29
C ILE A 14 -4.50 -5.60 7.91
N THR A 15 -4.81 -4.30 7.80
CA THR A 15 -5.23 -3.72 6.52
C THR A 15 -4.12 -3.76 5.47
N ARG A 16 -2.85 -3.56 5.87
CA ARG A 16 -1.67 -3.72 4.98
C ARG A 16 -1.54 -5.15 4.48
N ILE A 17 -1.67 -6.14 5.37
CA ILE A 17 -1.59 -7.55 5.00
C ILE A 17 -2.71 -7.91 4.04
N ILE A 18 -3.96 -7.54 4.34
CA ILE A 18 -5.10 -7.80 3.45
C ILE A 18 -4.86 -7.16 2.07
N PHE A 19 -4.46 -5.89 2.03
CA PHE A 19 -4.23 -5.18 0.78
C PHE A 19 -3.11 -5.82 -0.05
N SER A 20 -2.00 -6.20 0.60
CA SER A 20 -0.89 -6.88 -0.07
C SER A 20 -1.30 -8.23 -0.65
N ILE A 21 -2.06 -9.05 0.09
CA ILE A 21 -2.55 -10.34 -0.39
C ILE A 21 -3.47 -10.16 -1.59
N LEU A 22 -4.43 -9.24 -1.52
CA LEU A 22 -5.35 -8.97 -2.63
C LEU A 22 -4.61 -8.48 -3.88
N THR A 23 -3.60 -7.62 -3.71
CA THR A 23 -2.76 -7.13 -4.81
C THR A 23 -1.95 -8.26 -5.44
N LEU A 24 -1.36 -9.13 -4.62
CA LEU A 24 -0.60 -10.30 -5.11
C LEU A 24 -1.50 -11.27 -5.87
N ILE A 25 -2.69 -11.57 -5.35
CA ILE A 25 -3.68 -12.42 -6.03
C ILE A 25 -4.04 -11.85 -7.41
N ASP A 26 -4.33 -10.55 -7.51
CA ASP A 26 -4.64 -9.89 -8.79
C ASP A 26 -3.49 -10.02 -9.80
N ILE A 27 -2.25 -9.78 -9.35
CA ILE A 27 -1.05 -9.90 -10.20
C ILE A 27 -0.88 -11.35 -10.68
N PHE A 28 -0.97 -12.34 -9.78
CA PHE A 28 -0.80 -13.75 -10.14
C PHE A 28 -1.93 -14.26 -11.03
N ALA A 29 -3.17 -13.83 -10.82
CA ALA A 29 -4.30 -14.18 -11.68
C ALA A 29 -4.05 -13.73 -13.13
N LYS A 30 -3.62 -12.48 -13.31
CA LYS A 30 -3.31 -11.94 -14.65
C LYS A 30 -2.09 -12.59 -15.30
N ILE A 31 -1.12 -13.08 -14.52
CA ILE A 31 0.00 -13.89 -15.06
C ILE A 31 -0.51 -15.25 -15.55
N GLY A 32 -1.39 -15.91 -14.80
CA GLY A 32 -1.96 -17.22 -15.14
C GLY A 32 -2.83 -17.21 -16.39
N ASP A 33 -3.52 -16.10 -16.66
CA ASP A 33 -4.45 -15.97 -17.79
C ASP A 33 -3.77 -15.66 -19.14
N ASN A 34 -2.43 -15.74 -19.25
CA ASN A 34 -1.67 -15.37 -20.46
C ASN A 34 -2.04 -13.98 -21.00
N TYR A 35 -2.33 -13.03 -20.10
CA TYR A 35 -2.61 -11.66 -20.51
C TYR A 35 -1.39 -11.13 -21.28
N ARG A 36 -1.62 -10.69 -22.52
CA ARG A 36 -0.57 -10.02 -23.31
C ARG A 36 -0.35 -8.63 -22.74
N TYR A 37 0.48 -8.57 -21.71
CA TYR A 37 0.91 -7.30 -21.16
C TYR A 37 1.63 -6.47 -22.21
N THR A 38 1.24 -5.20 -22.31
CA THR A 38 2.15 -4.20 -22.87
C THR A 38 3.38 -4.08 -21.97
N ALA A 39 4.54 -3.68 -22.53
CA ALA A 39 5.77 -3.50 -21.75
C ALA A 39 5.57 -2.54 -20.55
N ILE A 40 4.70 -1.55 -20.71
CA ILE A 40 4.35 -0.56 -19.68
C ILE A 40 3.53 -1.20 -18.54
N GLU A 41 2.50 -1.99 -18.85
CA GLU A 41 1.71 -2.70 -17.83
C GLU A 41 2.55 -3.70 -17.04
N SER A 42 3.50 -4.37 -17.70
CA SER A 42 4.42 -5.28 -17.02
C SER A 42 5.30 -4.56 -16.00
N ILE A 43 5.77 -3.34 -16.31
CA ILE A 43 6.55 -2.52 -15.38
C ILE A 43 5.69 -2.11 -14.18
N TYR A 44 4.46 -1.65 -14.42
CA TYR A 44 3.56 -1.28 -13.32
C TYR A 44 3.26 -2.46 -12.40
N ASN A 45 2.94 -3.63 -12.94
CA ASN A 45 2.67 -4.81 -12.13
C ASN A 45 3.88 -5.26 -11.32
N PHE A 46 5.09 -5.16 -11.87
CA PHE A 46 6.30 -5.45 -11.12
C PHE A 46 6.53 -4.46 -9.97
N LEU A 47 6.28 -3.17 -10.19
CA LEU A 47 6.37 -2.15 -9.14
C LEU A 47 5.31 -2.35 -8.05
N PHE A 48 4.06 -2.66 -8.43
CA PHE A 48 3.00 -3.02 -7.49
C PHE A 48 3.31 -4.30 -6.72
N PHE A 49 3.96 -5.28 -7.34
CA PHE A 49 4.41 -6.50 -6.67
C PHE A 49 5.41 -6.17 -5.56
N ILE A 50 6.47 -5.41 -5.87
CA ILE A 50 7.48 -5.00 -4.88
C ILE A 50 6.79 -4.26 -3.73
N TYR A 51 5.92 -3.31 -4.05
CA TYR A 51 5.20 -2.53 -3.04
C TYR A 51 4.29 -3.41 -2.16
N ALA A 52 3.57 -4.36 -2.74
CA ALA A 52 2.75 -5.31 -1.97
C ALA A 52 3.61 -6.14 -1.01
N VAL A 53 4.77 -6.62 -1.46
CA VAL A 53 5.72 -7.34 -0.60
C VAL A 53 6.23 -6.46 0.54
N LEU A 54 6.56 -5.19 0.27
CA LEU A 54 6.98 -4.24 1.31
C LEU A 54 5.87 -4.02 2.34
N LEU A 55 4.64 -3.76 1.91
CA LEU A 55 3.49 -3.62 2.81
C LEU A 55 3.25 -4.86 3.67
N PHE A 56 3.41 -6.05 3.08
CA PHE A 56 3.28 -7.31 3.81
C PHE A 56 4.35 -7.43 4.91
N ILE A 57 5.62 -7.18 4.58
CA ILE A 57 6.72 -7.23 5.55
C ILE A 57 6.51 -6.23 6.69
N ILE A 58 6.13 -5.00 6.36
CA ILE A 58 5.87 -3.96 7.37
C ILE A 58 4.68 -4.34 8.25
N GLY A 59 3.60 -4.85 7.67
CA GLY A 59 2.45 -5.35 8.43
C GLY A 59 2.83 -6.48 9.39
N ILE A 60 3.66 -7.42 8.97
CA ILE A 60 4.18 -8.50 9.83
C ILE A 60 5.07 -7.94 10.95
N ASN A 61 5.93 -6.97 10.66
CA ASN A 61 6.76 -6.33 11.68
C ASN A 61 5.91 -5.59 12.71
N GLU A 62 4.85 -4.90 12.29
CA GLU A 62 3.90 -4.24 13.20
C GLU A 62 3.17 -5.24 14.10
N ILE A 63 2.75 -6.40 13.58
CA ILE A 63 2.16 -7.48 14.42
C ILE A 63 3.17 -8.02 15.43
N ARG A 64 4.42 -8.18 15.00
CA ARG A 64 5.51 -8.73 15.83
C ARG A 64 6.14 -7.69 16.75
N GLU A 65 5.64 -6.46 16.74
CA GLU A 65 6.17 -5.32 17.49
C GLU A 65 7.66 -5.09 17.23
N LYS A 66 8.14 -5.45 16.02
CA LYS A 66 9.52 -5.24 15.61
C LYS A 66 9.69 -3.86 15.03
N GLU A 67 10.79 -3.21 15.41
CA GLU A 67 11.23 -1.99 14.76
C GLU A 67 11.45 -2.24 13.27
N THR A 68 10.77 -1.44 12.46
CA THR A 68 10.96 -1.44 11.01
C THR A 68 11.90 -0.30 10.68
N ASN A 69 12.84 -0.55 9.76
CA ASN A 69 13.79 0.46 9.33
C ASN A 69 13.05 1.73 8.85
N THR A 70 13.38 2.84 9.49
CA THR A 70 12.83 4.17 9.25
C THR A 70 12.94 4.63 7.79
N SER A 71 14.06 4.31 7.12
CA SER A 71 14.25 4.63 5.70
C SER A 71 13.29 3.80 4.82
N LEU A 72 13.02 2.56 5.21
CA LEU A 72 12.09 1.68 4.49
C LEU A 72 10.65 2.18 4.62
N LEU A 73 10.24 2.62 5.82
CA LEU A 73 8.94 3.24 6.05
C LEU A 73 8.78 4.50 5.20
N PHE A 74 9.77 5.38 5.20
CA PHE A 74 9.73 6.61 4.39
C PHE A 74 9.55 6.32 2.89
N ILE A 75 10.36 5.42 2.32
CA ILE A 75 10.26 5.04 0.90
C ILE A 75 8.89 4.41 0.60
N THR A 76 8.42 3.52 1.47
CA THR A 76 7.10 2.88 1.31
C THR A 76 5.98 3.91 1.39
N GLY A 77 6.10 4.89 2.28
CA GLY A 77 5.11 5.95 2.45
C GLY A 77 5.01 6.86 1.22
N ILE A 78 6.14 7.30 0.67
CA ILE A 78 6.18 8.07 -0.59
C ILE A 78 5.59 7.25 -1.73
N THR A 79 5.98 5.98 -1.84
CA THR A 79 5.50 5.09 -2.92
C THR A 79 3.99 4.88 -2.81
N SER A 80 3.45 4.77 -1.60
CA SER A 80 2.00 4.71 -1.35
C SER A 80 1.28 5.94 -1.88
N MET A 81 1.80 7.14 -1.62
CA MET A 81 1.23 8.38 -2.14
C MET A 81 1.27 8.43 -3.67
N ILE A 82 2.40 8.07 -4.29
CA ILE A 82 2.52 8.04 -5.77
C ILE A 82 1.52 7.06 -6.37
N PHE A 83 1.41 5.85 -5.81
CA PHE A 83 0.49 4.83 -6.32
C PHE A 83 -0.97 5.18 -6.10
N SER A 84 -1.32 5.91 -5.03
CA SER A 84 -2.68 6.41 -4.83
C SER A 84 -3.13 7.27 -6.00
N VAL A 85 -2.27 8.20 -6.45
CA VAL A 85 -2.54 9.07 -7.60
C VAL A 85 -2.59 8.26 -8.90
N LEU A 86 -1.67 7.31 -9.06
CA LEU A 86 -1.60 6.45 -10.25
C LEU A 86 -2.87 5.60 -10.41
N ILE A 87 -3.36 5.01 -9.32
CA ILE A 87 -4.60 4.23 -9.31
C ILE A 87 -5.78 5.10 -9.76
N VAL A 88 -5.91 6.32 -9.24
CA VAL A 88 -6.98 7.22 -9.68
C VAL A 88 -6.84 7.54 -11.18
N ALA A 89 -5.65 7.96 -11.62
CA ALA A 89 -5.40 8.34 -13.01
C ALA A 89 -5.70 7.21 -14.01
N LEU A 90 -5.31 5.97 -13.68
CA LEU A 90 -5.51 4.82 -14.56
C LEU A 90 -6.95 4.32 -14.57
N THR A 91 -7.68 4.46 -13.46
CA THR A 91 -9.01 3.83 -13.32
C THR A 91 -10.17 4.81 -13.59
N MET A 92 -9.96 6.12 -13.46
CA MET A 92 -11.02 7.14 -13.55
C MET A 92 -11.78 7.13 -14.89
N ASN A 93 -11.12 6.81 -16.00
CA ASN A 93 -11.74 6.74 -17.33
C ASN A 93 -12.44 5.40 -17.62
N HIS A 94 -12.26 4.39 -16.77
CA HIS A 94 -12.73 3.02 -17.01
C HIS A 94 -13.70 2.51 -15.93
N LEU A 95 -14.06 3.35 -14.95
CA LEU A 95 -14.90 2.96 -13.83
C LEU A 95 -16.39 2.99 -14.16
N LYS A 96 -17.06 1.85 -13.93
CA LYS A 96 -18.52 1.82 -13.77
C LYS A 96 -18.90 2.62 -12.52
N SER A 97 -20.02 3.34 -12.57
CA SER A 97 -20.41 4.33 -11.54
C SER A 97 -20.43 3.80 -10.10
N GLY A 98 -20.68 2.50 -9.89
CA GLY A 98 -20.68 1.87 -8.56
C GLY A 98 -19.30 1.66 -7.92
N TYR A 99 -18.22 1.71 -8.70
CA TYR A 99 -16.86 1.44 -8.20
C TYR A 99 -16.10 2.72 -7.82
N PHE A 100 -16.70 3.90 -8.06
CA PHE A 100 -16.08 5.19 -7.73
C PHE A 100 -15.84 5.33 -6.22
N LEU A 101 -16.81 4.93 -5.39
CA LEU A 101 -16.65 4.96 -3.93
C LEU A 101 -15.49 4.07 -3.47
N LEU A 102 -15.36 2.89 -4.09
CA LEU A 102 -14.31 1.93 -3.74
C LEU A 102 -12.92 2.44 -4.17
N LEU A 103 -12.83 3.08 -5.34
CA LEU A 103 -11.62 3.79 -5.78
C LEU A 103 -11.24 4.89 -4.78
N PHE A 104 -12.20 5.72 -4.38
CA PHE A 104 -11.97 6.82 -3.44
C PHE A 104 -11.51 6.32 -2.06
N LEU A 105 -12.16 5.28 -1.53
CA LEU A 105 -11.75 4.67 -0.26
C LEU A 105 -10.34 4.09 -0.33
N ASN A 106 -9.98 3.43 -1.44
CA ASN A 106 -8.64 2.89 -1.64
C ASN A 106 -7.59 4.00 -1.74
N PHE A 107 -7.89 5.05 -2.52
CA PHE A 107 -7.06 6.25 -2.62
C PHE A 107 -6.82 6.89 -1.24
N ALA A 108 -7.89 7.14 -0.49
CA ALA A 108 -7.81 7.72 0.85
C ALA A 108 -7.00 6.83 1.80
N TRP A 109 -7.21 5.51 1.75
CA TRP A 109 -6.46 4.56 2.57
C TRP A 109 -4.95 4.59 2.25
N MET A 110 -4.57 4.60 0.97
CA MET A 110 -3.16 4.68 0.57
C MET A 110 -2.51 6.00 1.00
N ILE A 111 -3.22 7.13 0.90
CA ILE A 111 -2.73 8.41 1.43
C ILE A 111 -2.50 8.33 2.94
N LEU A 112 -3.47 7.78 3.69
CA LEU A 112 -3.36 7.65 5.15
C LEU A 112 -2.21 6.72 5.55
N VAL A 113 -2.00 5.61 4.83
CA VAL A 113 -0.85 4.71 5.00
C VAL A 113 0.46 5.47 4.75
N GLY A 114 0.52 6.23 3.65
CA GLY A 114 1.68 7.04 3.31
C GLY A 114 2.01 8.09 4.37
N LEU A 115 1.00 8.81 4.83
CA LEU A 115 1.15 9.79 5.92
C LEU A 115 1.59 9.12 7.21
N LYS A 116 1.01 7.97 7.58
CA LYS A 116 1.42 7.21 8.77
C LYS A 116 2.90 6.82 8.70
N ASP A 117 3.37 6.33 7.56
CA ASP A 117 4.77 5.88 7.44
C ASP A 117 5.76 7.04 7.41
N ILE A 118 5.38 8.18 6.80
CA ILE A 118 6.20 9.40 6.77
C ILE A 118 6.21 10.11 8.13
N LEU A 119 5.06 10.19 8.80
CA LEU A 119 4.95 10.88 10.10
C LEU A 119 5.42 10.00 11.25
N GLY A 120 5.17 8.69 11.21
CA GLY A 120 5.68 7.74 12.20
C GLY A 120 7.21 7.75 12.27
N ASN A 121 7.88 8.05 11.17
CA ASN A 121 9.32 8.29 11.12
C ASN A 121 9.75 9.45 12.05
N HIS A 122 8.97 10.52 12.16
CA HIS A 122 9.31 11.65 13.03
C HIS A 122 9.10 11.38 14.52
N PHE A 123 8.17 10.48 14.89
CA PHE A 123 7.88 10.20 16.30
C PHE A 123 8.76 9.12 16.93
N TYR A 124 9.36 8.22 16.13
CA TYR A 124 10.32 7.22 16.62
C TYR A 124 11.76 7.75 16.75
N VAL A 125 12.04 8.97 16.29
CA VAL A 125 13.38 9.59 16.33
C VAL A 125 13.57 10.47 17.58
N GLU A 126 12.51 10.73 18.35
CA GLU A 126 12.56 11.58 19.56
C GLU A 126 12.41 10.80 20.89
N GLU A 127 12.49 9.47 20.89
CA GLU A 127 12.72 8.69 22.13
C GLU A 127 14.21 8.45 22.40
#